data_AF-A0A258DKF9-F1
#
_entry.id   AF-A0A258DKF9-F1
#
_cell.length_a   1.000
_cell.length_b   1.000
_cell.length_c   1.000
_cell.angle_alpha   90.00
_cell.angle_beta   90.00
_cell.angle_gamma   90.00
#
_symmetry.space_group_name_H-M   'P 1'
#
loop_
_entity.id
_entity.type
_entity.pdbx_description
1 polymer ?
#
loop_
_entity_poly.entity_id
_entity_poly.type
_entity_poly.pdbx_seq_one_letter_code
_entity_poly.pdbx_strand_id
1 'polypeptide(L)'
;MSTASRTKPLSGTDKVAALLMTMGAPVANRLIKMFDPDDIKAVTRAIAELKPISNAQIETLIEDFATHFVAGANLVGTAADVERLLAGVLPPEQIADIMAELRGAANHSIWDRISTVTE
;
A
#
# COMPACT_ATOMS: atom_id res chain seq x y z
N MET A 1 -11.49 9.68 -36.10
CA MET A 1 -10.13 9.29 -35.66
C MET A 1 -9.90 9.96 -34.31
N SER A 2 -10.05 9.23 -33.21
CA SER A 2 -9.86 9.78 -31.87
C SER A 2 -8.37 9.70 -31.53
N THR A 3 -7.71 10.86 -31.40
CA THR A 3 -6.30 10.90 -31.02
C THR A 3 -6.18 10.47 -29.56
N ALA A 4 -5.79 9.22 -29.33
CA ALA A 4 -5.39 8.72 -28.02
C ALA A 4 -4.28 9.63 -27.49
N SER A 5 -4.63 10.46 -26.49
CA SER A 5 -3.66 11.30 -25.80
C SER A 5 -2.68 10.37 -25.11
N ARG A 6 -1.46 10.26 -25.66
CA ARG A 6 -0.35 9.58 -24.99
C ARG A 6 -0.05 10.39 -23.73
N THR A 7 -0.60 9.95 -22.60
CA THR A 7 -0.31 10.51 -21.29
C THR A 7 1.19 10.35 -21.04
N LYS A 8 1.88 11.47 -20.82
CA LYS A 8 3.30 11.41 -20.44
C LYS A 8 3.42 10.68 -19.09
N PRO A 9 4.41 9.80 -18.92
CA PRO A 9 4.66 9.18 -17.63
C PRO A 9 4.99 10.24 -16.59
N LEU A 10 4.44 10.08 -15.39
CA LEU A 10 4.69 10.97 -14.25
C LEU A 10 6.15 10.86 -13.81
N SER A 11 6.78 12.01 -13.51
CA SER A 11 8.11 12.01 -12.88
C SER A 11 8.03 11.50 -11.44
N GLY A 12 9.17 11.13 -10.83
CA GLY A 12 9.19 10.62 -9.45
C GLY A 12 8.54 11.59 -8.43
N THR A 13 8.83 12.88 -8.54
CA THR A 13 8.24 13.91 -7.68
C THR A 13 6.75 14.10 -7.96
N ASP A 14 6.31 14.00 -9.22
CA ASP A 14 4.88 14.06 -9.57
C ASP A 14 4.12 12.84 -9.03
N LYS A 15 4.74 11.66 -9.02
CA LYS A 15 4.18 10.44 -8.41
C LYS A 15 3.98 10.61 -6.91
N VAL A 16 4.97 11.17 -6.21
CA VAL A 16 4.87 11.44 -4.76
C VAL A 16 3.78 12.48 -4.49
N ALA A 17 3.75 13.58 -5.25
CA ALA A 17 2.71 14.60 -5.15
C ALA A 17 1.30 14.01 -5.35
N ALA A 18 1.12 13.23 -6.41
CA ALA A 18 -0.16 12.57 -6.72
C ALA A 18 -0.60 11.64 -5.58
N LEU A 19 0.28 10.76 -5.09
CA LEU A 19 -0.02 9.85 -3.99
C LEU A 19 -0.43 10.59 -2.71
N LEU A 20 0.34 11.61 -2.31
CA LEU A 20 0.04 12.40 -1.11
C LEU A 20 -1.31 13.11 -1.22
N MET A 21 -1.62 13.66 -2.39
CA MET A 21 -2.92 14.31 -2.63
C MET A 21 -4.07 13.28 -2.60
N THR A 22 -3.88 12.09 -3.18
CA THR A 22 -4.90 11.03 -3.17
C THR A 22 -5.18 10.48 -1.77
N MET A 23 -4.17 10.37 -0.90
CA MET A 23 -4.34 9.89 0.48
C MET A 23 -5.04 10.88 1.43
N GLY A 24 -5.03 12.17 1.08
CA GLY A 24 -5.61 13.24 1.89
C GLY A 24 -4.76 13.64 3.11
N ALA A 25 -5.09 14.81 3.69
CA ALA A 25 -4.26 15.47 4.69
C ALA A 25 -3.95 14.63 5.95
N PRO A 26 -4.89 13.88 6.58
CA PRO A 26 -4.58 13.15 7.81
C PRO A 26 -3.46 12.11 7.66
N VAL A 27 -3.42 11.44 6.50
CA VAL A 27 -2.44 10.39 6.21
C VAL A 27 -1.17 11.00 5.64
N ALA A 28 -1.29 11.91 4.66
CA ALA A 28 -0.16 12.59 4.05
C ALA A 28 0.69 13.35 5.08
N ASN A 29 0.06 14.00 6.07
CA ASN A 29 0.78 14.74 7.12
C ASN A 29 1.68 13.85 7.98
N ARG A 30 1.37 12.56 8.13
CA ARG A 30 2.24 11.63 8.87
C ARG A 30 3.52 11.34 8.09
N LEU A 31 3.41 11.21 6.77
CA LEU A 31 4.55 10.96 5.87
C LEU A 31 5.42 12.22 5.71
N ILE A 32 4.80 13.37 5.46
CA ILE A 32 5.53 14.64 5.23
C ILE A 32 6.40 15.01 6.44
N LYS A 33 6.01 14.65 7.66
CA LYS A 33 6.84 14.86 8.88
C LYS A 33 8.16 14.09 8.87
N MET A 34 8.28 13.06 8.06
CA MET A 34 9.50 12.26 7.92
C MET A 34 10.44 12.80 6.84
N PHE A 35 9.98 13.76 6.03
CA PHE A 35 10.77 14.34 4.95
C PHE A 35 11.72 15.39 5.50
N ASP A 36 12.88 15.51 4.86
CA ASP A 36 13.79 16.61 5.16
C ASP A 36 13.27 17.93 4.53
N PRO A 37 13.85 19.10 4.91
CA PRO A 37 13.39 20.38 4.39
C PRO A 37 13.45 20.53 2.87
N ASP A 38 14.35 19.84 2.18
CA ASP A 38 14.50 19.95 0.73
C ASP A 38 13.51 19.04 0.01
N ASP A 39 13.22 17.86 0.55
CA ASP A 39 12.15 16.97 0.11
C ASP A 39 10.78 17.66 0.21
N ILE A 40 10.52 18.35 1.32
CA ILE A 40 9.27 19.12 1.50
C ILE A 40 9.13 20.17 0.42
N LYS A 41 10.20 20.92 0.09
CA LYS A 41 10.18 21.93 -0.98
C LYS A 41 9.93 21.28 -2.34
N ALA A 42 10.60 20.16 -2.64
CA ALA A 42 10.48 19.46 -3.92
C ALA A 42 9.05 18.95 -4.13
N VAL A 43 8.46 18.31 -3.12
CA VAL A 43 7.09 17.80 -3.17
C VAL A 43 6.06 18.92 -3.24
N THR A 44 6.25 19.99 -2.48
CA THR A 44 5.33 21.15 -2.52
C THR A 44 5.35 21.81 -3.89
N ARG A 45 6.52 21.93 -4.52
CA ARG A 45 6.65 22.42 -5.89
C ARG A 45 5.93 21.49 -6.88
N ALA A 46 6.14 20.18 -6.77
CA ALA A 46 5.49 19.21 -7.64
C ALA A 46 3.96 19.24 -7.51
N ILE A 47 3.43 19.41 -6.29
CA ILE A 47 1.99 19.59 -6.06
C ILE A 47 1.47 20.86 -6.75
N ALA A 48 2.22 21.98 -6.66
CA ALA A 48 1.82 23.24 -7.27
C ALA A 48 1.88 23.23 -8.81
N GLU A 49 2.78 22.44 -9.38
CA GLU A 49 3.00 22.31 -10.83
C GLU A 49 2.24 21.12 -11.44
N LEU A 50 1.53 20.34 -10.61
CA LEU A 50 0.87 19.10 -11.02
C LEU A 50 -0.22 19.39 -12.07
N LYS A 51 -0.09 18.74 -13.22
CA LYS A 51 -1.12 18.77 -14.26
C LYS A 51 -2.28 17.85 -13.89
N PRO A 52 -3.48 18.03 -14.48
CA PRO A 52 -4.58 17.11 -14.28
C PRO A 52 -4.15 15.67 -14.58
N ILE A 53 -4.36 14.80 -13.60
CA ILE A 53 -4.04 13.37 -13.68
C ILE A 53 -5.36 12.63 -13.87
N SER A 54 -5.43 11.72 -14.85
CA SER A 54 -6.62 10.90 -15.03
C SER A 54 -6.74 9.83 -13.95
N ASN A 55 -7.96 9.37 -13.68
CA ASN A 55 -8.19 8.28 -12.71
C ASN A 55 -7.38 7.03 -13.05
N ALA A 56 -7.29 6.68 -14.35
CA ALA A 56 -6.48 5.54 -14.80
C ALA A 56 -4.99 5.70 -14.46
N GLN A 57 -4.44 6.91 -14.55
CA GLN A 57 -3.04 7.15 -14.16
C GLN A 57 -2.83 7.03 -12.64
N ILE A 58 -3.82 7.43 -11.84
CA ILE A 58 -3.78 7.26 -10.37
C ILE A 58 -3.86 5.78 -10.00
N GLU A 59 -4.76 5.02 -10.62
CA GLU A 59 -4.92 3.58 -10.39
C GLU A 59 -3.61 2.83 -10.70
N THR A 60 -3.05 3.03 -11.89
CA THR A 60 -1.75 2.45 -12.26
C THR A 60 -0.64 2.87 -11.29
N LEU A 61 -0.62 4.12 -10.85
CA LEU A 61 0.38 4.60 -9.88
C LEU A 61 0.25 3.88 -8.52
N ILE A 62 -0.96 3.66 -8.04
CA ILE A 62 -1.21 2.97 -6.76
C ILE A 62 -0.82 1.49 -6.87
N GLU A 63 -1.17 0.82 -7.96
CA GLU A 63 -0.79 -0.57 -8.22
C GLU A 63 0.73 -0.73 -8.31
N ASP A 64 1.40 0.15 -9.06
CA ASP A 64 2.86 0.18 -9.14
C ASP A 64 3.47 0.39 -7.76
N PHE A 65 2.98 1.38 -7.00
CA PHE A 65 3.47 1.67 -5.66
C PHE A 65 3.28 0.48 -4.72
N ALA A 66 2.10 -0.15 -4.71
CA ALA A 66 1.82 -1.32 -3.89
C ALA A 66 2.73 -2.50 -4.25
N THR A 67 2.95 -2.75 -5.54
CA THR A 67 3.84 -3.81 -6.02
C THR A 67 5.28 -3.59 -5.56
N HIS A 68 5.81 -2.37 -5.71
CA HIS A 68 7.16 -2.03 -5.25
C HIS A 68 7.28 -2.00 -3.72
N PHE A 69 6.23 -1.59 -3.02
CA PHE A 69 6.18 -1.62 -1.56
C PHE A 69 6.27 -3.04 -1.02
N VAL A 70 5.56 -3.98 -1.65
CA VAL A 70 5.60 -5.42 -1.31
C VAL A 70 6.90 -6.09 -1.76
N ALA A 71 7.52 -5.65 -2.85
CA ALA A 71 8.79 -6.22 -3.31
C ALA A 71 10.02 -5.69 -2.54
N GLY A 72 9.98 -4.43 -2.10
CA GLY A 72 11.07 -3.77 -1.36
C GLY A 72 11.04 -4.06 0.14
N ALA A 73 9.86 -4.29 0.72
CA ALA A 73 9.73 -4.88 2.04
C ALA A 73 9.66 -6.39 1.86
N ASN A 74 10.62 -7.14 2.39
CA ASN A 74 10.48 -8.58 2.59
C ASN A 74 9.41 -8.81 3.67
N LEU A 75 8.16 -8.43 3.38
CA LEU A 75 7.06 -8.29 4.33
C LEU A 75 6.47 -9.67 4.59
N VAL A 76 7.20 -10.46 5.38
CA VAL A 76 6.62 -11.62 6.03
C VAL A 76 5.69 -11.07 7.11
N GLY A 77 4.42 -10.85 6.76
CA GLY A 77 3.40 -10.43 7.70
C GLY A 77 3.29 -11.46 8.82
N THR A 78 3.71 -11.10 10.03
CA THR A 78 3.60 -11.98 11.18
C THR A 78 2.19 -11.90 11.77
N ALA A 79 1.81 -12.89 12.57
CA ALA A 79 0.55 -12.83 13.32
C ALA A 79 0.43 -11.54 14.16
N ALA A 80 1.55 -11.03 14.67
CA ALA A 80 1.61 -9.80 15.44
C ALA A 80 1.34 -8.54 14.58
N ASP A 81 1.75 -8.55 13.30
CA ASP A 81 1.47 -7.44 12.38
C ASP A 81 -0.02 -7.34 12.06
N VAL A 82 -0.67 -8.49 11.89
CA VAL A 82 -2.12 -8.59 11.67
C VAL A 82 -2.89 -8.14 12.91
N GLU A 83 -2.53 -8.62 14.11
CA GLU A 83 -3.13 -8.18 15.38
C GLU A 83 -3.02 -6.65 15.55
N ARG A 84 -1.85 -6.07 15.26
CA ARG A 84 -1.61 -4.62 15.36
C ARG A 84 -2.43 -3.82 14.36
N LEU A 85 -2.63 -4.36 13.15
CA LEU A 85 -3.45 -3.73 12.11
C LEU A 85 -4.93 -3.70 12.54
N LEU A 86 -5.42 -4.78 13.14
CA LEU A 86 -6.82 -4.91 13.52
C LEU A 86 -7.17 -4.18 14.84
N ALA A 87 -6.20 -3.97 15.74
CA ALA A 87 -6.40 -3.35 17.06
C ALA A 87 -7.04 -1.94 17.04
N GLY A 88 -6.95 -1.21 15.93
CA GLY A 88 -7.57 0.10 15.76
C GLY A 88 -8.92 0.08 15.05
N VAL A 89 -9.41 -1.09 14.64
CA VAL A 89 -10.56 -1.26 13.75
C VAL A 89 -11.65 -2.12 14.40
N LEU A 90 -11.27 -3.15 15.15
CA LEU A 90 -12.19 -4.12 15.75
C LEU A 90 -12.01 -4.24 17.26
N PRO A 91 -13.06 -4.65 17.99
CA PRO A 91 -12.95 -5.03 19.39
C PRO A 91 -11.99 -6.22 19.62
N PRO A 92 -11.29 -6.29 20.77
CA PRO A 92 -10.29 -7.32 21.05
C PRO A 92 -10.79 -8.76 20.88
N GLU A 93 -12.05 -9.03 21.21
CA GLU A 93 -12.67 -10.36 21.09
C GLU A 93 -12.78 -10.81 19.62
N GLN A 94 -13.16 -9.92 18.71
CA GLN A 94 -13.26 -10.25 17.27
C GLN A 94 -11.88 -10.48 16.67
N ILE A 95 -10.87 -9.73 17.13
CA ILE A 95 -9.49 -9.93 16.72
C ILE A 95 -9.02 -11.32 17.17
N ALA A 96 -9.29 -11.71 18.41
CA ALA A 96 -8.93 -13.01 18.94
C ALA A 96 -9.54 -14.16 18.13
N ASP A 97 -10.83 -14.04 17.75
CA ASP A 97 -11.53 -15.03 16.93
C ASP A 97 -10.91 -15.17 15.54
N ILE A 98 -10.67 -14.05 14.85
CA ILE A 98 -10.01 -14.01 13.53
C ILE A 98 -8.61 -14.64 13.60
N MET A 99 -7.84 -14.32 14.64
CA MET A 99 -6.49 -14.86 14.82
C MET A 99 -6.48 -16.35 15.16
N ALA A 100 -7.51 -16.84 15.86
CA ALA A 100 -7.68 -18.27 16.14
C ALA A 100 -8.01 -19.05 14.85
N GLU A 101 -8.86 -18.51 14.00
CA GLU A 101 -9.21 -19.10 12.70
C GLU A 101 -7.99 -19.19 11.77
N LEU A 102 -7.20 -18.11 11.66
CA LEU A 102 -5.98 -18.08 10.86
C LEU A 102 -4.95 -19.13 11.32
N ARG A 103 -4.79 -19.31 12.64
CA ARG A 103 -3.91 -20.35 13.21
C ARG A 103 -4.44 -21.76 12.94
N GLY A 104 -5.76 -21.95 12.99
CA GLY A 104 -6.42 -23.22 12.68
C GLY A 104 -6.29 -23.63 11.21
N ALA A 105 -6.47 -22.69 10.29
CA ALA A 105 -6.33 -22.91 8.85
C ALA A 105 -4.89 -23.24 8.43
N ALA A 106 -3.88 -22.62 9.07
CA ALA A 106 -2.48 -22.94 8.84
C ALA A 106 -2.13 -24.38 9.25
N ASN A 107 -2.68 -24.86 10.36
CA ASN A 107 -2.51 -26.25 10.77
C ASN A 107 -3.14 -27.22 9.77
N HIS A 108 -4.34 -26.92 9.25
CA HIS A 108 -5.00 -27.75 8.24
C HIS A 108 -4.23 -27.81 6.91
N SER A 109 -3.71 -26.67 6.43
CA SER A 109 -2.96 -26.59 5.17
C SER A 109 -1.63 -27.36 5.20
N ILE A 110 -0.96 -27.44 6.36
CA ILE A 110 0.26 -28.23 6.51
C ILE A 110 -0.04 -29.73 6.43
N TRP A 111 -1.14 -30.19 7.04
CA TRP A 111 -1.57 -31.59 6.97
C TRP A 111 -1.98 -32.01 5.54
N ASP A 112 -2.61 -31.12 4.77
CA ASP A 112 -2.95 -31.36 3.36
C ASP A 112 -1.71 -31.46 2.44
N ARG A 113 -0.60 -30.79 2.81
CA ARG A 113 0.68 -30.88 2.08
C ARG A 113 1.48 -32.14 2.43
N ILE A 114 1.29 -32.70 3.62
CA ILE A 114 1.97 -33.94 4.04
C ILE A 114 1.23 -35.17 3.49
N SER A 115 -0.10 -35.15 3.42
CA SER A 115 -0.90 -36.23 2.83
C SER A 115 -0.67 -36.41 1.32
N THR A 116 -0.23 -35.36 0.63
CA THR A 116 0.10 -35.38 -0.81
C THR A 116 1.55 -35.79 -1.13
N VAL A 117 2.40 -35.99 -0.11
CA VAL A 117 3.81 -36.43 -0.27
C VAL A 117 3.98 -37.94 -0.01
N THR A 118 2.88 -38.67 0.18
CA THR A 118 2.89 -40.13 0.26
C THR A 118 2.26 -40.76 -0.99
N GLU A 119 2.89 -40.53 -2.15
CA GLU A 119 2.83 -41.42 -3.32
C GLU A 119 4.11 -41.29 -4.15
#